data_AF-A0A0F0CKL9-F1
#
_entry.id   AF-A0A0F0CKL9-F1
#
_cell.length_a   1.000
_cell.length_b   1.000
_cell.length_c   1.000
_cell.angle_alpha   90.00
_cell.angle_beta   90.00
_cell.angle_gamma   90.00
#
_symmetry.space_group_name_H-M   'P 1'
#
loop_
_entity.id
_entity.type
_entity.pdbx_description
1 polymer ?
#
loop_
_entity_poly.entity_id
_entity_poly.type
_entity_poly.pdbx_seq_one_letter_code
_entity_poly.pdbx_strand_id
1 'polypeptide(L)'
;MKNETYEEYLKEKAKSFEEKCVFCGECCGSKDDPCSKLLKNPNGNFFCEDYENRLGPQKTISGKGFTCVSIREHIANKTTRINCAYNR
;
A
#
# COMPACT_ATOMS: atom_id res chain seq x y z
N MET A 1 3.35 34.96 1.63
CA MET A 1 2.30 34.13 2.26
C MET A 1 1.66 33.25 1.19
N LYS A 2 1.31 32.01 1.56
CA LYS A 2 0.80 30.89 0.73
C LYS A 2 1.87 29.97 0.14
N ASN A 3 2.45 29.12 0.99
CA ASN A 3 3.00 27.81 0.60
C ASN A 3 2.65 26.72 1.62
N GLU A 4 2.35 27.10 2.88
CA GLU A 4 1.90 26.16 3.92
C GLU A 4 0.64 25.37 3.49
N THR A 5 -0.33 26.00 2.82
CA THR A 5 -1.62 25.35 2.51
C THR A 5 -1.57 24.30 1.39
N TYR A 6 -0.63 24.38 0.43
CA TYR A 6 -0.59 23.44 -0.71
C TYR A 6 0.20 22.17 -0.36
N GLU A 7 1.31 22.32 0.36
CA GLU A 7 2.10 21.18 0.82
C GLU A 7 1.33 20.33 1.84
N GLU A 8 0.60 20.99 2.76
CA GLU A 8 -0.31 20.32 3.70
C GLU A 8 -1.39 19.55 2.96
N TYR A 9 -2.05 20.18 1.98
CA TYR A 9 -3.03 19.50 1.12
C TYR A 9 -2.45 18.27 0.42
N LEU A 10 -1.24 18.35 -0.14
CA LEU A 10 -0.59 17.22 -0.79
C LEU A 10 -0.26 16.10 0.21
N LYS A 11 0.18 16.44 1.41
CA LYS A 11 0.44 15.46 2.50
C LYS A 11 -0.85 14.77 2.94
N GLU A 12 -1.92 15.51 3.17
CA GLU A 12 -3.23 14.96 3.53
C GLU A 12 -3.77 14.04 2.44
N LYS A 13 -3.66 14.45 1.18
CA LYS A 13 -4.05 13.60 0.05
C LYS A 13 -3.22 12.33 0.00
N ALA A 14 -1.90 12.41 0.09
CA ALA A 14 -1.04 11.23 0.14
C ALA A 14 -1.46 10.26 1.26
N LYS A 15 -1.70 10.78 2.46
CA LYS A 15 -2.17 10.00 3.61
C LYS A 15 -3.51 9.31 3.33
N SER A 16 -4.50 10.04 2.82
CA SER A 16 -5.81 9.47 2.49
C SER A 16 -5.73 8.36 1.45
N PHE A 17 -4.76 8.46 0.52
CA PHE A 17 -4.56 7.43 -0.49
C PHE A 17 -4.00 6.15 0.12
N GLU A 18 -3.00 6.33 0.96
CA GLU A 18 -2.32 5.28 1.68
C GLU A 18 -3.24 4.55 2.67
N GLU A 19 -4.11 5.28 3.39
CA GLU A 19 -5.11 4.70 4.30
C GLU A 19 -6.04 3.71 3.60
N LYS A 20 -6.53 4.01 2.40
CA LYS A 20 -7.36 3.08 1.62
C LYS A 20 -6.57 1.85 1.16
N CYS A 21 -5.28 2.02 0.87
CA CYS A 21 -4.42 0.92 0.45
C CYS A 21 -4.18 -0.10 1.58
N VAL A 22 -4.01 0.38 2.82
CA VAL A 22 -3.75 -0.45 4.01
C VAL A 22 -4.76 -1.59 4.13
N PHE A 23 -6.04 -1.33 3.89
CA PHE A 23 -7.11 -2.31 4.10
C PHE A 23 -7.30 -3.33 2.97
N CYS A 24 -6.84 -3.04 1.75
CA CYS A 24 -7.14 -3.90 0.60
C CYS A 24 -6.23 -5.13 0.53
N GLY A 25 -4.95 -5.01 0.91
CA GLY A 25 -3.96 -6.10 0.91
C GLY A 25 -3.60 -6.70 -0.47
N GLU A 26 -4.30 -6.33 -1.55
CA GLU A 26 -4.15 -6.94 -2.88
C GLU A 26 -2.75 -6.74 -3.47
N CYS A 27 -2.21 -5.51 -3.45
CA CYS A 27 -0.84 -5.25 -3.93
C CYS A 27 0.22 -5.97 -3.08
N CYS A 28 -0.09 -6.28 -1.82
CA CYS A 28 0.76 -7.05 -0.91
C CYS A 28 0.58 -8.57 -1.06
N GLY A 29 -0.24 -9.04 -2.01
CA GLY A 29 -0.40 -10.46 -2.32
C GLY A 29 -1.42 -11.21 -1.45
N SER A 30 -2.40 -10.52 -0.85
CA SER A 30 -3.43 -11.15 0.01
C SER A 30 -4.22 -12.31 -0.63
N LYS A 31 -4.23 -12.41 -1.96
CA LYS A 31 -4.90 -13.46 -2.76
C LYS A 31 -3.94 -14.49 -3.37
N ASP A 32 -2.63 -14.28 -3.27
CA ASP A 32 -1.60 -15.12 -3.87
C ASP A 32 -0.57 -15.53 -2.81
N ASP A 33 0.70 -15.16 -3.00
CA ASP A 33 1.81 -15.32 -2.07
C ASP A 33 2.07 -13.98 -1.36
N PRO A 34 1.57 -13.80 -0.13
CA PRO A 34 1.56 -12.51 0.53
C PRO A 34 2.95 -12.09 1.00
N CYS A 35 3.14 -10.78 1.15
CA CYS A 35 4.27 -10.20 1.86
C CYS A 35 4.40 -10.82 3.27
N SER A 36 5.62 -11.09 3.72
CA SER A 36 5.88 -11.67 5.04
C SER A 36 5.37 -10.80 6.20
N LYS A 37 5.22 -9.50 5.96
CA LYS A 37 4.74 -8.50 6.93
C LYS A 37 3.24 -8.20 6.82
N LEU A 38 2.52 -8.89 5.92
CA LEU A 38 1.08 -8.72 5.73
C LEU A 38 0.33 -9.57 6.76
N LEU A 39 -0.43 -8.90 7.63
CA LEU A 39 -1.27 -9.54 8.62
C LEU A 39 -2.76 -9.36 8.27
N LYS A 40 -3.57 -10.29 8.75
CA LYS A 40 -5.03 -10.25 8.65
C LYS A 40 -5.63 -10.13 10.03
N ASN A 41 -6.50 -9.14 10.24
CA ASN A 41 -7.18 -8.95 11.52
C ASN A 41 -8.42 -9.86 11.65
N PRO A 42 -9.01 -10.00 12.85
CA PRO A 42 -10.19 -10.85 13.07
C PRO A 42 -11.43 -10.44 12.27
N ASN A 43 -11.53 -9.17 11.88
CA ASN A 43 -12.62 -8.63 11.06
C ASN A 43 -12.44 -8.94 9.56
N GLY A 44 -11.35 -9.61 9.18
CA GLY A 44 -11.07 -10.01 7.81
C GLY A 44 -10.29 -9.00 6.97
N ASN A 45 -9.95 -7.83 7.52
CA ASN A 45 -9.16 -6.80 6.84
C ASN A 45 -7.66 -7.11 6.94
N PHE A 46 -6.90 -6.63 5.96
CA PHE A 46 -5.44 -6.75 5.95
C PHE A 46 -4.78 -5.47 6.49
N PHE A 47 -3.56 -5.61 6.98
CA PHE A 47 -2.69 -4.49 7.35
C PHE A 47 -1.20 -4.92 7.28
N CYS A 48 -0.31 -3.96 7.09
CA CYS A 48 1.13 -4.18 7.20
C CYS A 48 1.54 -3.94 8.65
N GLU A 49 2.23 -4.90 9.29
CA GLU A 49 2.72 -4.73 10.66
C GLU A 49 3.82 -3.66 10.77
N ASP A 50 4.57 -3.44 9.69
CA ASP A 50 5.67 -2.48 9.60
C ASP A 50 5.41 -1.51 8.45
N TYR A 51 4.29 -0.78 8.55
CA TYR A 51 3.84 0.10 7.50
C TYR A 51 4.81 1.27 7.24
N GLU A 52 5.39 1.84 8.30
CA GLU A 52 6.32 2.97 8.20
C GLU A 52 7.60 2.62 7.43
N ASN A 53 8.11 1.38 7.55
CA ASN A 53 9.30 0.91 6.84
C ASN A 53 8.98 -0.05 5.69
N ARG A 54 7.75 0.01 5.16
CA ARG A 54 7.32 -0.91 4.09
C ARG A 54 8.01 -0.65 2.75
N LEU A 55 8.36 0.60 2.46
CA LEU A 55 8.84 1.00 1.14
C LEU A 55 10.23 0.43 0.86
N GLY A 56 10.44 -0.05 -0.36
CA GLY A 56 11.68 -0.68 -0.80
C GLY A 56 11.60 -2.22 -0.82
N PRO A 57 12.75 -2.90 -0.75
CA PRO A 57 12.82 -4.35 -0.87
C PRO A 57 12.05 -5.08 0.25
N GLN A 58 11.16 -5.97 -0.15
CA GLN A 58 10.38 -6.84 0.73
C GLN A 58 10.44 -8.29 0.22
N LYS A 59 9.91 -9.21 1.02
CA LYS A 59 9.89 -10.64 0.72
C LYS A 59 8.51 -11.23 1.00
N THR A 60 8.10 -12.20 0.20
CA THR A 60 6.86 -12.96 0.43
C THR A 60 7.08 -14.11 1.41
N ILE A 61 6.00 -14.75 1.88
CA ILE A 61 6.08 -15.94 2.73
C ILE A 61 6.81 -17.09 2.02
N SER A 62 6.58 -17.31 0.71
CA SER A 62 7.33 -18.33 -0.05
C SER A 62 8.79 -17.96 -0.31
N GLY A 63 9.16 -16.72 -0.03
CA GLY A 63 10.53 -16.23 -0.10
C GLY A 63 10.90 -15.49 -1.38
N LYS A 64 9.93 -15.12 -2.22
CA LYS A 64 10.16 -14.29 -3.41
C LYS A 64 10.43 -12.84 -3.01
N GLY A 65 11.45 -12.23 -3.60
CA GLY A 65 11.73 -10.80 -3.42
C GLY A 65 10.86 -9.93 -4.32
N PHE A 66 10.43 -8.79 -3.80
CA PHE A 66 9.73 -7.75 -4.57
C PHE A 66 10.00 -6.36 -3.96
N THR A 67 9.64 -5.29 -4.68
CA THR A 67 9.75 -3.93 -4.17
C THR A 67 8.37 -3.41 -3.81
N CYS A 68 8.17 -3.05 -2.54
CA CYS A 68 6.99 -2.35 -2.10
C CYS A 68 7.14 -0.85 -2.36
N VAL A 69 6.10 -0.24 -2.93
CA VAL A 69 6.09 1.16 -3.36
C VAL A 69 4.80 1.83 -2.85
N SER A 70 4.74 3.16 -2.93
CA SER A 70 3.52 3.89 -2.56
C SER A 70 2.35 3.51 -3.48
N ILE A 71 1.11 3.61 -3.00
CA ILE A 71 -0.06 3.38 -3.86
C ILE A 71 -0.11 4.37 -5.02
N ARG A 72 0.36 5.60 -4.79
CA ARG A 72 0.47 6.63 -5.84
C ARG A 72 1.41 6.18 -6.95
N GLU A 73 2.51 5.51 -6.62
CA GLU A 73 3.45 4.97 -7.61
C GLU A 73 2.81 3.82 -8.38
N HIS A 74 2.08 2.93 -7.71
CA HIS A 74 1.31 1.88 -8.39
C HIS A 74 0.31 2.45 -9.40
N ILE A 75 -0.41 3.51 -9.03
CA ILE A 75 -1.37 4.20 -9.89
C ILE A 75 -0.65 4.88 -11.07
N ALA A 76 0.42 5.63 -10.80
CA ALA A 76 1.18 6.34 -11.83
C ALA A 76 1.77 5.37 -12.88
N ASN A 77 2.27 4.22 -12.42
CA ASN A 77 2.88 3.20 -13.27
C ASN A 77 1.87 2.18 -13.83
N LYS A 78 0.58 2.30 -13.49
CA LYS A 78 -0.49 1.35 -13.89
C LYS A 78 -0.16 -0.10 -13.52
N THR A 79 0.44 -0.30 -12.35
CA THR A 79 0.83 -1.62 -11.81
C THR A 79 -0.13 -2.12 -10.72
N THR A 80 -1.30 -1.50 -10.59
CA THR A 80 -2.33 -1.93 -9.65
C THR A 80 -2.85 -3.33 -10.01
N ARG A 81 -3.03 -4.18 -8.99
CA ARG A 81 -3.67 -5.50 -9.16
C ARG A 81 -5.13 -5.35 -9.58
N ILE A 82 -5.69 -6.33 -10.30
CA ILE A 82 -7.05 -6.27 -10.84
C ILE A 82 -8.12 -5.89 -9.80
N ASN A 83 -8.00 -6.40 -8.57
CA ASN A 83 -8.93 -6.14 -7.47
C ASN A 83 -8.55 -4.95 -6.58
N CYS A 84 -7.58 -4.13 -7.00
CA CYS A 84 -7.15 -2.95 -6.23
C CYS A 84 -8.33 -2.00 -5.97
N ALA A 85 -8.40 -1.45 -4.76
CA ALA A 85 -9.45 -0.51 -4.37
C ALA A 85 -9.46 0.81 -5.18
N TYR A 86 -8.43 1.05 -5.99
CA TYR A 86 -8.28 2.20 -6.89
C TYR A 86 -8.63 1.91 -8.36
N ASN A 87 -8.97 0.67 -8.70
CA ASN A 87 -9.40 0.30 -10.06
C ASN A 87 -10.92 0.38 -10.24
N ARG A 88 -11.65 0.95 -9.26
CA ARG A 88 -13.11 1.09 -9.27
C ARG A 88 -13.52 2.51 -9.56
#